data_AF-A0A519Q6H1-F1
#
_entry.id   AF-A0A519Q6H1-F1
#
_cell.length_a   1.000
_cell.length_b   1.000
_cell.length_c   1.000
_cell.angle_alpha   90.00
_cell.angle_beta   90.00
_cell.angle_gamma   90.00
#
_symmetry.space_group_name_H-M   'P 1'
#
loop_
_entity.id
_entity.type
_entity.pdbx_description
1 polymer ?
#
loop_
_entity_poly.entity_id
_entity_poly.type
_entity_poly.pdbx_seq_one_letter_code
_entity_poly.pdbx_strand_id
1 'polypeptide(L)' 'GEVTEVNQAIVDDPSLVNSDPQAAGWFFKLKLKNAADADALMDEAAYKELIG' A
#
# COMPACT_ATOMS: atom_id res chain seq x y z
N GLY A 1 -11.88 8.00 -2.26
CA GLY A 1 -12.17 6.80 -3.06
C GLY A 1 -13.08 5.88 -2.28
N GLU A 2 -13.08 4.60 -2.60
CA GLU A 2 -13.83 3.54 -1.91
C GLU A 2 -12.92 2.35 -1.66
N VAL A 3 -12.92 1.79 -0.44
CA VAL A 3 -12.17 0.57 -0.14
C VAL A 3 -12.93 -0.61 -0.74
N THR A 4 -12.29 -1.37 -1.62
CA THR A 4 -12.92 -2.49 -2.32
C THR A 4 -12.58 -3.84 -1.70
N GLU A 5 -11.49 -3.91 -0.93
CA GLU A 5 -10.99 -5.16 -0.36
C GLU A 5 -10.11 -4.89 0.85
N VAL A 6 -10.17 -5.76 1.85
CA VAL A 6 -9.26 -5.81 3.00
C VAL A 6 -8.57 -7.17 3.01
N ASN A 7 -7.28 -7.20 3.38
CA ASN A 7 -6.52 -8.44 3.35
C ASN A 7 -6.77 -9.27 4.62
N GLN A 8 -7.57 -10.32 4.51
CA GLN A 8 -7.82 -11.23 5.64
C GLN A 8 -6.55 -12.00 6.04
N ALA A 9 -5.61 -12.23 5.11
CA ALA A 9 -4.39 -12.99 5.41
C ALA A 9 -3.52 -12.31 6.47
N ILE A 10 -3.43 -10.97 6.48
CA ILE A 10 -2.66 -10.25 7.52
C ILE A 10 -3.40 -10.15 8.86
N VAL A 11 -4.72 -10.38 8.87
CA VAL A 11 -5.49 -10.49 10.12
C VAL A 11 -5.20 -11.85 10.76
N ASP A 12 -5.14 -12.89 9.94
CA ASP A 12 -4.87 -14.25 10.38
C ASP A 12 -3.37 -14.45 10.71
N ASP A 13 -2.47 -13.83 9.94
CA ASP A 13 -1.02 -13.81 10.17
C ASP A 13 -0.42 -12.39 9.96
N PRO A 14 -0.32 -11.59 11.03
CA PRO A 14 0.26 -10.24 10.96
C PRO A 14 1.75 -10.20 10.60
N SER A 15 2.47 -11.32 10.69
CA SER A 15 3.90 -11.35 10.39
C SER A 15 4.21 -11.09 8.92
N LEU A 16 3.24 -11.35 8.03
CA LEU A 16 3.32 -11.10 6.59
C LEU A 16 3.61 -9.62 6.26
N VAL A 17 3.15 -8.69 7.10
CA VAL A 17 3.45 -7.26 6.94
C VAL A 17 4.95 -6.99 7.04
N ASN A 18 5.67 -7.77 7.85
CA ASN A 18 7.11 -7.60 8.03
C ASN A 18 7.92 -8.43 7.02
N SER A 19 7.49 -9.67 6.75
CA SER A 19 8.26 -10.62 5.92
C SER A 19 8.05 -10.42 4.42
N ASP A 20 6.89 -9.92 3.99
CA ASP A 20 6.56 -9.68 2.59
C ASP A 20 5.72 -8.39 2.38
N PRO A 21 6.23 -7.21 2.77
CA PRO A 21 5.48 -5.95 2.77
C PRO A 21 5.04 -5.47 1.38
N GLN A 22 5.71 -5.93 0.32
CA GLN A 22 5.45 -5.49 -1.06
C GLN A 22 4.60 -6.47 -1.86
N ALA A 23 4.35 -7.68 -1.34
CA ALA A 23 3.40 -8.61 -1.95
C ALA A 23 2.34 -9.07 -0.95
N ALA A 24 2.53 -10.16 -0.20
CA ALA A 24 1.47 -10.75 0.64
C ALA A 24 0.99 -9.83 1.78
N GLY A 25 1.83 -8.90 2.24
CA GLY A 25 1.58 -7.99 3.36
C GLY A 25 0.77 -6.73 3.04
N TRP A 26 0.05 -6.66 1.91
CA TRP A 26 -0.80 -5.51 1.59
C TRP A 26 -1.98 -5.36 2.58
N PHE A 27 -2.43 -4.13 2.83
CA PHE A 27 -3.48 -3.87 3.83
C PHE A 27 -4.89 -3.84 3.24
N PHE A 28 -5.13 -2.99 2.25
CA PHE A 28 -6.41 -2.82 1.59
C PHE A 28 -6.23 -2.41 0.13
N LYS A 29 -7.27 -2.60 -0.69
CA LYS A 29 -7.35 -2.03 -2.05
C LYS A 29 -8.34 -0.87 -2.07
N LEU A 30 -7.95 0.21 -2.73
CA LEU A 30 -8.73 1.43 -2.82
C LEU A 30 -9.01 1.76 -4.28
N LYS A 31 -10.30 1.93 -4.62
CA LYS A 31 -10.71 2.58 -5.85
C LYS A 31 -10.57 4.09 -5.68
N LEU A 32 -9.66 4.70 -6.43
CA LEU A 32 -9.51 6.16 -6.42
C LEU A 32 -10.76 6.82 -7.01
N LYS A 33 -11.21 7.90 -6.36
CA LYS A 33 -12.33 8.71 -6.89
C LYS A 33 -11.85 9.58 -8.06
N ASN A 34 -10.62 10.05 -7.98
CA ASN A 34 -9.91 10.78 -9.03
C ASN A 34 -8.49 10.17 -9.15
N ALA A 35 -8.09 9.76 -10.34
CA ALA A 35 -6.78 9.14 -10.55
C ALA A 35 -5.62 10.14 -10.40
N ALA A 36 -5.84 11.42 -10.73
CA ALA A 36 -4.83 12.47 -10.62
C ALA A 36 -4.42 12.77 -9.16
N ASP A 37 -5.20 12.31 -8.16
CA ASP A 37 -4.80 12.42 -6.76
C ASP A 37 -3.50 11.63 -6.48
N ALA A 38 -3.18 10.62 -7.31
CA ALA A 38 -1.93 9.86 -7.21
C ALA A 38 -0.70 10.65 -7.68
N ASP A 39 -0.87 11.69 -8.51
CA ASP A 39 0.24 12.50 -9.04
C ASP A 39 0.93 13.34 -7.95
N ALA A 40 0.27 13.54 -6.81
CA ALA A 40 0.83 14.22 -5.63
C ALA A 40 1.66 13.30 -4.73
N LEU A 41 1.69 11.99 -4.99
CA LEU A 41 2.47 11.02 -4.23
C LEU A 41 3.92 11.01 -4.71
N MET A 42 4.83 10.59 -3.83
CA MET A 42 6.23 10.38 -4.19
C MET A 42 6.36 9.15 -5.09
N ASP A 43 7.23 9.24 -6.09
CA ASP A 43 7.73 8.05 -6.79
C ASP A 43 8.78 7.31 -5.92
N GLU A 44 9.23 6.15 -6.40
CA GLU A 44 10.19 5.32 -5.67
C GLU A 44 11.53 6.03 -5.44
N ALA A 45 12.01 6.83 -6.40
CA ALA A 45 13.29 7.51 -6.30
C ALA A 45 13.24 8.64 -5.25
N ALA A 46 12.21 9.48 -5.31
CA ALA A 46 11.96 10.54 -4.35
C ALA A 46 11.79 9.98 -2.93
N TYR A 47 11.09 8.85 -2.78
CA TYR A 47 10.93 8.22 -1.47
C TYR A 47 12.25 7.65 -0.92
N LYS A 48 13.10 7.06 -1.76
CA LYS A 48 14.44 6.60 -1.36
C LYS A 48 15.31 7.77 -0.88
N GLU A 49 15.31 8.88 -1.62
CA GLU A 49 16.03 10.09 -1.23
C GLU A 49 15.56 10.65 0.11
N LEU A 50 14.25 10.57 0.41
CA LEU A 50 13.70 11.00 1.69
C LEU A 50 14.24 10.19 2.89
N ILE A 51 14.45 8.88 2.72
CA ILE A 51 14.80 7.98 3.84
C ILE A 51 16.31 7.70 3.96
N GLY A 52 17.12 8.01 2.94
CA GLY A 52 18.58 7.88 2.95
C GLY A 52 19.09 6.72 2.10
#